data_AF-A0A1I0S009-F1
#
_entry.id   AF-A0A1I0S009-F1
#
_cell.length_a   1.000
_cell.length_b   1.000
_cell.length_c   1.000
_cell.angle_alpha   90.00
_cell.angle_beta   90.00
_cell.angle_gamma   90.00
#
_symmetry.space_group_name_H-M   'P 1'
#
loop_
_entity.id
_entity.type
_entity.pdbx_description
1 polymer ?
#
loop_
_entity_poly.entity_id
_entity_poly.type
_entity_poly.pdbx_seq_one_letter_code
_entity_poly.pdbx_strand_id
1 'polypeptide(L)'
;MRRLISIVLLSFYLVSTTELYQLLKIPVLIEHFLQHKGQNKNITLIDFLKMHYDHPVKDADYQTDQKLPFVSHANLLSVVFIINPSVDFHFTDKIYNAPGIKKTFYKSILYNKEILNSIWEPPKFYQS
;
A
#
# COMPACT_ATOMS: atom_id res chain seq x y z
N MET A 1 1.60 -27.30 -6.45
CA MET A 1 0.91 -26.77 -7.65
C MET A 1 0.15 -25.47 -7.36
N ARG A 2 -0.80 -25.44 -6.41
CA ARG A 2 -1.58 -24.22 -6.08
C ARG A 2 -0.73 -22.97 -5.84
N ARG A 3 0.33 -23.08 -5.01
CA ARG A 3 1.26 -21.96 -4.73
C ARG A 3 1.95 -21.41 -5.99
N LEU A 4 2.42 -22.28 -6.88
CA LEU A 4 3.09 -21.85 -8.11
C LEU A 4 2.12 -21.13 -9.04
N ILE A 5 0.91 -21.67 -9.19
CA ILE A 5 -0.15 -21.05 -9.99
C ILE A 5 -0.47 -19.66 -9.42
N SER A 6 -0.63 -19.53 -8.10
CA SER A 6 -0.87 -18.23 -7.46
C SER A 6 0.27 -17.23 -7.70
N ILE A 7 1.53 -17.66 -7.61
CA ILE A 7 2.69 -16.80 -7.89
C ILE A 7 2.68 -16.34 -9.35
N VAL A 8 2.47 -17.27 -10.30
CA VAL A 8 2.45 -16.94 -11.74
C VAL A 8 1.31 -15.96 -12.06
N LEU A 9 0.11 -16.21 -11.54
CA LEU A 9 -1.03 -15.31 -11.74
C LEU A 9 -0.78 -13.93 -11.13
N LEU A 10 -0.20 -13.87 -9.93
CA LEU A 10 0.16 -12.60 -9.28
C LEU A 10 1.23 -11.85 -10.07
N SER A 11 2.25 -12.55 -10.59
CA SER A 11 3.28 -11.95 -11.43
C SER A 11 2.69 -11.36 -12.72
N PHE A 12 1.80 -12.09 -13.40
CA PHE A 12 1.10 -11.55 -14.58
C PHE A 12 0.23 -10.35 -14.25
N TYR A 13 -0.49 -10.40 -13.12
CA TYR A 13 -1.29 -9.28 -12.65
C TYR A 13 -0.42 -8.04 -12.42
N LEU A 14 0.70 -8.18 -11.70
CA LEU A 14 1.61 -7.08 -11.42
C LEU A 14 2.23 -6.51 -12.72
N VAL A 15 2.69 -7.37 -13.63
CA VAL A 15 3.24 -6.93 -14.93
C VAL A 15 2.18 -6.22 -15.78
N SER A 16 0.93 -6.66 -15.75
CA SER A 16 -0.15 -6.08 -16.57
C SER A 16 -0.76 -4.80 -16.00
N THR A 17 -0.68 -4.59 -14.69
CA THR A 17 -1.37 -3.48 -14.00
C THR A 17 -0.44 -2.42 -13.42
N THR A 18 0.87 -2.65 -13.51
CA THR A 18 1.91 -1.73 -13.04
C THR A 18 2.96 -1.52 -14.12
N GLU A 19 3.87 -0.55 -13.91
CA GLU A 19 4.99 -0.28 -14.82
C GLU A 19 6.08 -1.37 -14.83
N LEU A 20 5.88 -2.52 -14.17
CA LEU A 20 6.84 -3.64 -14.21
C LEU A 20 7.08 -4.18 -15.63
N TYR A 21 6.14 -4.02 -16.55
CA TYR A 21 6.35 -4.38 -17.96
C TYR A 21 7.51 -3.60 -18.60
N GLN A 22 7.85 -2.41 -18.10
CA GLN A 22 8.97 -1.61 -18.61
C GLN A 22 10.30 -2.35 -18.46
N LEU A 23 10.43 -3.27 -17.48
CA LEU A 23 11.62 -4.11 -17.33
C LEU A 23 11.84 -5.05 -18.53
N LEU A 24 10.80 -5.34 -19.31
CA LEU A 24 10.93 -6.10 -20.56
C LEU A 24 11.64 -5.30 -21.66
N LYS A 25 11.77 -3.98 -21.52
CA LYS A 25 12.49 -3.10 -22.46
C LYS A 25 13.98 -2.95 -22.13
N ILE A 26 14.48 -3.58 -21.05
CA ILE A 26 15.91 -3.56 -20.68
C ILE A 26 16.85 -4.01 -21.82
N PRO A 27 16.51 -5.02 -22.66
CA PRO A 27 17.34 -5.37 -23.80
C PRO A 27 17.57 -4.21 -24.78
N VAL A 28 16.54 -3.37 -25.01
CA VAL A 28 16.62 -2.19 -25.88
C VAL A 28 17.58 -1.16 -25.29
N LEU A 29 17.52 -0.94 -23.97
CA LEU A 29 18.45 -0.06 -23.26
C LEU A 29 19.90 -0.54 -23.38
N ILE A 30 20.14 -1.85 -23.26
CA ILE A 30 21.48 -2.43 -23.39
C ILE A 30 22.00 -2.25 -24.82
N GLU A 31 21.18 -2.56 -25.83
CA GLU A 31 21.54 -2.41 -27.24
C GLU A 31 21.92 -0.95 -27.57
N HIS A 32 21.10 0.00 -27.14
CA HIS A 32 21.35 1.41 -27.37
C HIS A 32 22.60 1.92 -26.64
N PHE A 33 22.81 1.49 -25.39
CA PHE A 33 24.05 1.78 -24.66
C PHE A 33 25.30 1.25 -25.40
N LEU A 34 25.24 0.04 -25.96
CA LEU A 34 26.35 -0.53 -26.71
C LEU A 34 26.64 0.24 -28.00
N GLN A 35 25.62 0.81 -28.66
CA GLN A 35 25.81 1.70 -29.81
C GLN A 35 26.58 2.96 -29.42
N HIS A 36 26.18 3.66 -28.35
CA HIS A 36 26.91 4.83 -27.85
C HIS A 36 28.33 4.46 -27.41
N LYS A 37 28.53 3.29 -26.80
CA LYS A 37 29.87 2.82 -26.40
C LYS A 37 30.76 2.50 -27.59
N GLY A 38 30.18 2.08 -28.72
CA GLY A 38 30.89 1.91 -29.98
C GLY A 38 31.33 3.24 -30.60
N GLN A 39 30.51 4.29 -30.50
CA GLN A 39 30.81 5.64 -30.99
C GLN A 39 31.77 6.41 -30.07
N ASN A 40 31.59 6.29 -28.76
CA ASN A 40 32.39 6.93 -27.73
C ASN A 40 32.81 5.91 -26.67
N LYS A 41 34.05 5.43 -26.75
CA LYS A 41 34.57 4.40 -25.82
C LYS A 41 34.63 4.84 -24.36
N ASN A 42 34.61 6.15 -24.10
CA ASN A 42 34.72 6.71 -22.76
C ASN A 42 33.36 6.91 -22.08
N ILE A 43 32.24 6.70 -22.80
CA ILE A 43 30.91 6.87 -22.20
C ILE A 43 30.67 5.79 -21.13
N THR A 44 30.29 6.23 -19.94
CA THR A 44 29.85 5.31 -18.89
C THR A 44 28.35 5.05 -18.99
N LEU A 45 27.87 3.99 -18.34
CA LEU A 45 26.44 3.73 -18.22
C LEU A 45 25.71 4.92 -17.57
N ILE A 46 26.34 5.55 -16.57
CA ILE A 46 25.76 6.68 -15.84
C ILE A 46 25.63 7.90 -16.76
N ASP A 47 26.65 8.16 -17.59
CA ASP A 47 26.60 9.27 -18.55
C ASP A 47 25.50 9.06 -19.60
N PHE A 48 25.36 7.83 -20.11
CA PHE A 48 24.29 7.45 -21.01
C PHE A 48 22.90 7.63 -20.39
N LEU A 49 22.72 7.19 -19.13
CA LEU A 49 21.45 7.38 -18.42
C LEU A 49 21.14 8.86 -18.19
N LYS A 50 22.13 9.68 -17.81
CA LYS A 50 21.92 11.13 -17.64
C LYS A 50 21.48 11.80 -18.95
N MET A 51 22.11 11.45 -20.06
CA MET A 51 21.77 12.00 -21.37
C MET A 51 20.31 11.75 -21.75
N HIS A 52 19.79 10.55 -21.47
CA HIS A 52 18.45 10.14 -21.92
C HIS A 52 17.32 10.35 -20.88
N TYR A 53 17.66 10.44 -19.58
CA TYR A 53 16.65 10.53 -18.51
C TYR A 53 16.67 11.85 -17.72
N ASP A 54 17.77 12.59 -17.71
CA ASP A 54 17.88 13.87 -16.98
C ASP A 54 17.56 15.06 -17.90
N HIS A 55 18.21 15.10 -19.07
CA HIS A 55 18.05 16.18 -20.05
C HIS A 55 17.81 15.62 -21.46
N PRO A 56 16.66 14.97 -21.72
CA PRO A 56 16.39 14.35 -23.01
C PRO A 56 16.36 15.41 -24.12
N VAL A 57 17.20 15.22 -25.14
CA VAL A 57 17.27 16.06 -26.33
C VAL A 57 16.39 15.44 -27.43
N LYS A 58 15.90 16.27 -28.35
CA LYS A 58 15.21 15.80 -29.56
C LYS A 58 16.19 15.81 -30.73
N ASP A 59 16.84 14.69 -30.93
CA ASP A 59 17.84 14.46 -31.98
C ASP A 59 17.49 13.20 -32.80
N ALA A 60 18.47 12.68 -33.55
CA ALA A 60 18.24 11.66 -34.58
C ALA A 60 17.77 10.31 -34.00
N ASP A 61 18.10 10.04 -32.74
CA ASP A 61 17.77 8.88 -31.93
C ASP A 61 16.47 9.04 -31.12
N TYR A 62 15.80 10.20 -31.17
CA TYR A 62 14.57 10.46 -30.42
C TYR A 62 13.51 9.35 -30.50
N GLN A 63 13.34 8.71 -31.67
CA GLN A 63 12.40 7.59 -31.83
C GLN A 63 12.82 6.33 -31.05
N THR A 64 14.11 6.09 -30.91
CA THR A 64 14.70 5.01 -30.13
C THR A 64 14.58 5.32 -28.63
N ASP A 65 14.79 6.58 -28.25
CA ASP A 65 14.68 7.04 -26.85
C ASP A 65 13.29 6.81 -26.29
N GLN A 66 12.26 7.08 -27.10
CA GLN A 66 10.87 6.83 -26.69
C GLN A 66 10.57 5.34 -26.38
N LYS A 67 11.41 4.42 -26.87
CA LYS A 67 11.31 2.98 -26.63
C LYS A 67 12.12 2.54 -25.40
N LEU A 68 12.92 3.41 -24.80
CA LEU A 68 13.64 3.09 -23.58
C LEU A 68 12.66 2.85 -22.42
N PRO A 69 13.06 2.01 -21.44
CA PRO A 69 12.25 1.75 -20.27
C PRO A 69 11.98 3.04 -19.49
N PHE A 70 10.75 3.24 -19.03
CA PHE A 70 10.35 4.38 -18.20
C PHE A 70 10.47 5.78 -18.84
N VAL A 71 10.66 5.88 -20.17
CA VAL A 71 10.57 7.17 -20.89
C VAL A 71 9.12 7.50 -21.25
N SER A 72 8.39 6.50 -21.76
CA SER A 72 6.98 6.61 -22.11
C SER A 72 6.13 5.69 -21.22
N HIS A 73 5.08 6.26 -20.65
CA HIS A 73 4.13 5.58 -19.77
C HIS A 73 2.86 5.24 -20.54
N ALA A 74 2.38 4.01 -20.40
CA ALA A 74 1.06 3.63 -20.91
C ALA A 74 0.00 3.92 -19.85
N ASN A 75 -1.21 4.28 -20.27
CA ASN A 75 -2.35 4.34 -19.36
C ASN A 75 -2.68 2.91 -18.91
N LEU A 76 -2.24 2.57 -17.71
CA LEU A 76 -2.56 1.29 -17.08
C LEU A 76 -4.06 1.22 -16.75
N LEU A 77 -4.62 0.01 -16.82
CA LEU A 77 -6.02 -0.24 -16.48
C LEU A 77 -6.26 0.09 -14.99
N SER A 78 -6.90 1.23 -14.74
CA SER A 78 -7.42 1.58 -13.42
C SER A 78 -8.79 0.93 -13.22
N VAL A 79 -8.86 -0.08 -12.35
CA VAL A 79 -10.12 -0.70 -11.95
C VAL A 79 -10.55 -0.08 -10.63
N VAL A 80 -11.56 0.77 -10.67
CA VAL A 80 -12.18 1.35 -9.47
C VAL A 80 -13.38 0.48 -9.08
N PHE A 81 -13.29 -0.20 -7.93
CA PHE A 81 -14.43 -0.90 -7.34
C PHE A 81 -15.25 0.10 -6.51
N ILE A 82 -16.41 0.49 -7.01
CA ILE A 82 -17.39 1.25 -6.24
C ILE A 82 -18.19 0.24 -5.42
N ILE A 83 -17.99 0.26 -4.10
CA ILE A 83 -18.83 -0.50 -3.18
C ILE A 83 -20.19 0.18 -3.18
N ASN A 84 -21.25 -0.54 -3.55
CA ASN A 84 -22.63 -0.04 -3.46
C ASN A 84 -22.89 0.40 -2.01
N PRO A 85 -23.40 1.62 -1.73
CA PRO A 85 -23.47 2.17 -0.37
C PRO A 85 -24.31 1.35 0.62
N SER A 86 -25.12 0.40 0.16
CA SER A 86 -25.88 -0.51 1.02
C SER A 86 -25.09 -1.80 1.29
N VAL A 87 -24.08 -1.71 2.15
CA VAL A 87 -23.53 -2.90 2.82
C VAL A 87 -24.30 -3.08 4.12
N ASP A 88 -25.36 -3.88 4.07
CA ASP A 88 -26.11 -4.26 5.28
C ASP A 88 -25.30 -5.29 6.07
N PHE A 89 -24.58 -4.80 7.08
CA PHE A 89 -23.92 -5.65 8.07
C PHE A 89 -24.96 -6.25 8.99
N HIS A 90 -25.44 -7.44 8.66
CA HIS A 90 -26.22 -8.25 9.58
C HIS A 90 -25.30 -8.85 10.64
N PHE A 91 -25.11 -8.13 11.75
CA PHE A 91 -24.60 -8.71 12.98
C PHE A 91 -25.67 -9.65 13.52
N THR A 92 -25.43 -10.96 13.40
CA THR A 92 -26.17 -11.92 14.22
C THR A 92 -25.59 -11.80 15.62
N ASP A 93 -26.39 -11.28 16.56
CA ASP A 93 -26.07 -11.44 17.97
C ASP A 93 -26.03 -12.94 18.23
N LYS A 94 -24.82 -13.50 18.30
CA LYS A 94 -24.66 -14.80 18.93
C LYS A 94 -25.13 -14.59 20.36
N ILE A 95 -26.31 -15.12 20.67
CA ILE A 95 -26.79 -15.28 22.04
C ILE A 95 -25.75 -16.18 22.71
N TYR A 96 -24.75 -15.54 23.33
CA TYR A 96 -23.84 -16.23 24.20
C TYR A 96 -24.66 -16.49 25.45
N ASN A 97 -25.19 -17.70 25.58
CA ASN A 97 -25.66 -18.20 26.86
C ASN A 97 -24.43 -18.22 27.76
N ALA A 98 -24.17 -17.11 28.45
CA ALA A 98 -23.10 -17.04 29.44
C ALA A 98 -23.39 -18.19 30.41
N PRO A 99 -22.50 -19.19 30.56
CA PRO A 99 -22.67 -20.16 31.62
C PRO A 99 -22.80 -19.36 32.90
N GLY A 100 -23.94 -19.50 33.59
CA GLY A 100 -24.41 -18.55 34.60
C GLY A 100 -23.25 -18.07 35.46
N ILE A 101 -22.86 -16.80 35.27
CA ILE A 101 -21.78 -16.19 36.03
C ILE A 101 -22.26 -16.23 37.47
N LYS A 102 -21.75 -17.17 38.27
CA LYS A 102 -21.80 -17.04 39.71
C LYS A 102 -21.10 -15.72 40.00
N LYS A 103 -21.88 -14.68 40.31
CA LYS A 103 -21.35 -13.40 40.79
C LYS A 103 -20.54 -13.71 42.04
N THR A 104 -19.25 -13.97 41.88
CA THR A 104 -18.32 -13.87 42.99
C THR A 104 -18.28 -12.39 43.28
N PHE A 105 -18.94 -11.98 44.36
CA PHE A 105 -18.74 -10.65 44.90
C PHE A 105 -17.27 -10.55 45.26
N TYR A 106 -16.47 -9.97 44.37
CA TYR A 106 -15.13 -9.52 44.70
C TYR A 106 -15.31 -8.36 45.66
N LYS A 107 -15.32 -8.66 46.97
CA LYS A 107 -15.17 -7.65 48.01
C LYS A 107 -13.72 -7.18 47.91
N SER A 108 -13.48 -6.17 47.09
CA SER A 108 -12.19 -5.51 47.05
C SER A 108 -11.86 -5.06 48.48
N ILE A 109 -10.66 -5.38 48.94
CA ILE A 109 -10.12 -4.95 50.24
C ILE A 109 -10.16 -3.42 50.38
N LEU A 110 -10.35 -2.71 49.26
CA LEU A 110 -10.47 -1.26 49.15
C LEU A 110 -11.88 -0.71 49.40
N TYR A 111 -12.88 -1.55 49.66
CA TYR A 111 -14.22 -1.08 50.04
C TYR A 111 -14.25 -0.65 51.52
N ASN A 112 -13.45 0.36 51.85
CA ASN A 112 -13.50 1.01 53.15
C ASN A 112 -14.57 2.11 53.12
N LYS A 113 -15.64 1.93 53.90
CA LYS A 113 -16.70 2.95 54.07
C LYS A 113 -16.17 4.28 54.63
N GLU A 114 -15.01 4.26 55.28
CA GLU A 114 -14.36 5.48 55.76
C GLU A 114 -13.88 6.38 54.61
N ILE A 115 -13.48 5.79 53.46
CA ILE A 115 -13.07 6.56 52.28
C ILE A 115 -14.25 7.32 51.68
N LEU A 116 -15.44 6.71 51.65
CA LEU A 116 -16.67 7.35 51.14
C LEU A 116 -17.02 8.62 51.92
N ASN A 117 -16.76 8.67 53.24
CA ASN A 117 -16.99 9.87 54.06
C ASN A 117 -15.86 10.91 53.96
N SER A 118 -14.73 10.57 53.32
CA SER A 118 -13.60 11.48 53.10
C SER A 118 -13.58 12.10 51.71
N ILE A 119 -14.47 11.65 50.82
CA ILE A 119 -14.65 12.26 49.51
C ILE A 119 -15.45 13.55 49.73
N TRP A 120 -14.87 14.68 49.34
CA TRP A 120 -15.56 15.96 49.37
C TRP A 120 -16.82 15.90 48.51
N GLU A 121 -17.99 16.04 49.12
CA GLU A 121 -19.26 16.23 48.41
C GLU A 121 -19.54 17.73 48.26
N PRO A 122 -19.94 18.20 47.07
CA PRO A 122 -20.38 19.57 46.91
C PRO A 122 -21.63 19.86 47.76
N PRO A 123 -21.77 21.09 48.32
CA PRO A 123 -22.87 21.43 49.20
C PRO A 123 -24.23 21.28 48.50
N LYS A 124 -25.14 20.54 49.13
CA LYS A 124 -26.52 20.35 48.66
C LYS A 124 -27.31 21.61 49.00
N PHE A 125 -27.74 22.36 47.98
CA PHE A 125 -28.68 23.46 48.16
C PHE A 125 -30.05 22.87 48.53
N TYR A 126 -30.45 23.01 49.79
CA TYR A 126 -31.83 22.77 50.19
C TYR A 126 -32.66 23.99 49.81
N GLN A 127 -33.55 23.86 48.83
CA GLN A 127 -34.63 24.83 48.62
C GLN A 127 -35.74 24.52 49.62
N SER A 128 -36.05 25.50 50.47
CA SER A 128 -37.20 25.53 51.38
C SER A 128 -38.50 25.78 50.64
#